data_AF-A0A4R6UT62-F1
#
_entry.id   AF-A0A4R6UT62-F1
#
_cell.length_a   1.000
_cell.length_b   1.000
_cell.length_c   1.000
_cell.angle_alpha   90.00
_cell.angle_beta   90.00
_cell.angle_gamma   90.00
#
_symmetry.space_group_name_H-M   'P 1'
#
loop_
_entity.id
_entity.type
_entity.pdbx_description
1 polymer ?
#
loop_
_entity_poly.entity_id
_entity_poly.type
_entity_poly.pdbx_seq_one_letter_code
_entity_poly.pdbx_strand_id
1 'polypeptide(L)'
;MSSTESPVSGAPGRRRKPAESPTEERPSRSRGSRRRRSGGRAGKRGPLVPVLIGVLALAVVALGVVLVMEFTGSGGSEAATAAPTRYEVYETGEAVELLDDREADPRPLNENEVFADSAELSSGDLVFALESQSLTDNCAEAVWGPRALAALESAECSQVARGGYVADGYIGVAAIFKLRDTEASQTLAEGLAPVEGEEAGSEGGFLVPPSTEAPFDALGAGYSSATATVNGHYLVVLWTQSEDSTSAEETENLETPLIALNGFDMPVYYRLTEREAFLENTGAATEGTTTDGTTTDGTTTDGTTTDGTTTDGTGGVVDGTADQGGIG
;
A
#
# COMPACT_ATOMS: atom_id res chain seq x y z
N MET A 1 0.71 -36.42 -39.86
CA MET A 1 1.94 -37.22 -40.13
C MET A 1 3.12 -36.26 -40.09
N SER A 2 4.23 -36.69 -39.47
CA SER A 2 5.43 -35.93 -39.05
C SER A 2 5.17 -35.06 -37.81
N SER A 3 5.55 -35.39 -36.56
CA SER A 3 6.69 -36.11 -35.95
C SER A 3 8.05 -35.44 -36.17
N THR A 4 8.52 -34.67 -35.19
CA THR A 4 9.94 -34.67 -34.77
C THR A 4 10.06 -34.23 -33.31
N GLU A 5 10.39 -35.20 -32.46
CA GLU A 5 10.85 -35.07 -31.08
C GLU A 5 12.26 -34.45 -31.01
N SER A 6 12.62 -33.92 -29.84
CA SER A 6 14.02 -33.76 -29.41
C SER A 6 14.14 -34.15 -27.94
N PRO A 7 15.02 -35.12 -27.57
CA PRO A 7 15.30 -35.48 -26.18
C PRO A 7 16.77 -35.25 -25.80
N VAL A 8 17.05 -34.68 -24.61
CA VAL A 8 18.32 -34.82 -23.83
C VAL A 8 17.96 -34.47 -22.36
N SER A 9 17.91 -35.37 -21.37
CA SER A 9 18.91 -36.26 -20.74
C SER A 9 19.92 -35.57 -19.79
N GLY A 10 19.58 -35.56 -18.49
CA GLY A 10 20.36 -36.20 -17.42
C GLY A 10 21.61 -35.51 -16.82
N ALA A 11 21.56 -35.22 -15.52
CA ALA A 11 22.71 -35.38 -14.60
C ALA A 11 22.25 -35.59 -13.14
N PRO A 12 22.58 -36.72 -12.49
CA PRO A 12 22.39 -36.93 -11.06
C PRO A 12 23.72 -36.74 -10.29
N GLY A 13 23.68 -36.04 -9.15
CA GLY A 13 24.88 -35.78 -8.34
C GLY A 13 24.62 -35.83 -6.83
N ARG A 14 24.74 -37.02 -6.25
CA ARG A 14 24.80 -37.27 -4.79
C ARG A 14 26.05 -36.62 -4.16
N ARG A 15 25.91 -36.07 -2.95
CA ARG A 15 26.93 -36.28 -1.90
C ARG A 15 26.30 -36.28 -0.50
N ARG A 16 26.38 -37.45 0.16
CA ARG A 16 26.12 -37.68 1.59
C ARG A 16 27.43 -37.56 2.38
N LYS A 17 27.38 -37.10 3.63
CA LYS A 17 28.10 -37.70 4.80
C LYS A 17 27.63 -37.07 6.13
N PRO A 18 27.88 -37.70 7.31
CA PRO A 18 26.82 -38.10 8.24
C PRO A 18 26.99 -37.55 9.67
N ALA A 19 26.06 -37.99 10.52
CA ALA A 19 25.84 -37.70 11.94
C ALA A 19 26.89 -38.26 12.93
N GLU A 20 26.62 -37.95 14.21
CA GLU A 20 27.12 -38.46 15.52
C GLU A 20 27.89 -37.39 16.33
N SER A 21 27.67 -37.19 17.63
CA SER A 21 26.83 -37.86 18.64
C SER A 21 26.76 -36.98 19.91
N PRO A 22 25.86 -37.27 20.88
CA PRO A 22 25.52 -36.39 22.00
C PRO A 22 26.47 -36.56 23.19
N THR A 23 26.49 -35.61 24.12
CA THR A 23 27.12 -35.78 25.44
C THR A 23 26.25 -35.14 26.51
N GLU A 24 25.77 -36.01 27.39
CA GLU A 24 25.23 -35.73 28.72
C GLU A 24 26.23 -34.93 29.57
N GLU A 25 25.73 -34.05 30.44
CA GLU A 25 25.86 -34.19 31.91
C GLU A 25 25.56 -32.85 32.60
N ARG A 26 24.45 -32.85 33.36
CA ARG A 26 24.27 -32.05 34.58
C ARG A 26 25.12 -32.71 35.68
N PRO A 27 25.68 -31.98 36.69
CA PRO A 27 24.82 -31.35 37.69
C PRO A 27 25.34 -30.05 38.35
N SER A 28 24.35 -29.29 38.83
CA SER A 28 24.50 -28.22 39.81
C SER A 28 24.45 -28.79 41.23
N ARG A 29 25.34 -28.30 42.10
CA ARG A 29 25.17 -27.99 43.54
C ARG A 29 26.49 -28.19 44.29
N SER A 30 26.99 -27.11 44.92
CA SER A 30 27.72 -27.21 46.18
C SER A 30 27.76 -25.85 46.87
N ARG A 31 27.19 -25.81 48.08
CA ARG A 31 27.27 -24.75 49.09
C ARG A 31 28.62 -24.87 49.80
N GLY A 32 29.19 -23.77 50.29
CA GLY A 32 30.06 -23.88 51.48
C GLY A 32 31.15 -22.84 51.69
N SER A 33 30.82 -21.82 52.50
CA SER A 33 31.57 -21.38 53.69
C SER A 33 33.05 -20.95 53.64
N ARG A 34 33.23 -19.72 54.12
CA ARG A 34 34.14 -19.26 55.22
C ARG A 34 35.66 -19.14 54.98
N ARG A 35 36.05 -17.85 55.10
CA ARG A 35 37.01 -17.24 56.06
C ARG A 35 38.51 -17.24 55.78
N ARG A 36 39.05 -16.03 56.07
CA ARG A 36 40.42 -15.62 56.46
C ARG A 36 41.40 -15.48 55.28
N ARG A 37 42.37 -14.57 55.27
CA ARG A 37 42.75 -13.36 56.02
C ARG A 37 44.08 -12.96 55.36
N SER A 38 44.37 -11.65 55.22
CA SER A 38 45.69 -11.04 54.92
C SER A 38 46.41 -11.51 53.64
N GLY A 39 46.94 -10.67 52.76
CA GLY A 39 47.32 -9.27 52.82
C GLY A 39 48.48 -9.10 51.83
N GLY A 40 48.61 -7.90 51.26
CA GLY A 40 49.90 -7.46 50.71
C GLY A 40 50.01 -7.33 49.19
N ARG A 41 50.25 -6.08 48.80
CA ARG A 41 51.11 -5.61 47.69
C ARG A 41 50.52 -5.49 46.28
N ALA A 42 50.01 -4.28 46.04
CA ALA A 42 50.51 -3.34 45.04
C ALA A 42 50.80 -3.87 43.62
N GLY A 43 49.81 -3.72 42.75
CA GLY A 43 49.98 -3.57 41.31
C GLY A 43 49.12 -2.41 40.82
N LYS A 44 49.74 -1.24 40.63
CA LYS A 44 49.13 -0.07 39.97
C LYS A 44 48.56 -0.50 38.60
N ARG A 45 47.24 -0.45 38.45
CA ARG A 45 46.57 -0.31 37.15
C ARG A 45 45.76 0.99 37.25
N GLY A 46 46.10 1.94 36.39
CA GLY A 46 45.72 3.35 36.52
C GLY A 46 44.21 3.62 36.45
N PRO A 47 43.78 4.83 36.83
CA PRO A 47 42.37 5.22 36.96
C PRO A 47 41.67 5.45 35.62
N LEU A 48 42.16 4.86 34.52
CA LEU A 48 41.66 5.15 33.18
C LEU A 48 40.30 4.52 32.89
N VAL A 49 39.95 3.40 33.53
CA VAL A 49 38.69 2.70 33.27
C VAL A 49 37.45 3.46 33.76
N PRO A 50 37.38 3.99 35.01
CA PRO A 50 36.21 4.77 35.42
C PRO A 50 36.11 6.13 34.71
N VAL A 51 37.26 6.72 34.30
CA VAL A 51 37.28 7.96 33.51
C VAL A 51 36.77 7.71 32.10
N LEU A 52 37.16 6.60 31.46
CA LEU A 52 36.65 6.22 30.13
C LEU A 52 35.15 5.94 30.15
N ILE A 53 34.61 5.30 31.19
CA ILE A 53 33.16 5.07 31.32
C ILE A 53 32.41 6.40 31.55
N GLY A 54 32.96 7.31 32.36
CA GLY A 54 32.37 8.64 32.57
C GLY A 54 32.37 9.49 31.30
N VAL A 55 33.47 9.47 30.53
CA VAL A 55 33.57 10.16 29.24
C VAL A 55 32.66 9.53 28.19
N LEU A 56 32.54 8.20 28.16
CA LEU A 56 31.62 7.52 27.24
C LEU A 56 30.16 7.82 27.59
N ALA A 57 29.76 7.80 28.86
CA ALA A 57 28.41 8.15 29.26
C ALA A 57 28.09 9.61 28.95
N LEU A 58 29.03 10.52 29.18
CA LEU A 58 28.87 11.94 28.85
C LEU A 58 28.86 12.18 27.33
N ALA A 59 29.62 11.39 26.56
CA ALA A 59 29.60 11.40 25.10
C ALA A 59 28.29 10.81 24.54
N VAL A 60 27.72 9.76 25.15
CA VAL A 60 26.43 9.19 24.76
C VAL A 60 25.29 10.14 25.11
N VAL A 61 25.35 10.81 26.26
CA VAL A 61 24.37 11.86 26.62
C VAL A 61 24.52 13.08 25.72
N ALA A 62 25.75 13.52 25.42
CA ALA A 62 25.97 14.62 24.49
C ALA A 62 25.55 14.26 23.06
N LEU A 63 25.79 13.02 22.60
CA LEU A 63 25.33 12.50 21.31
C LEU A 63 23.81 12.40 21.28
N GLY A 64 23.18 11.96 22.38
CA GLY A 64 21.71 11.94 22.51
C GLY A 64 21.11 13.35 22.50
N VAL A 65 21.76 14.34 23.14
CA VAL A 65 21.34 15.74 23.11
C VAL A 65 21.57 16.36 21.73
N VAL A 66 22.66 16.04 21.03
CA VAL A 66 22.91 16.49 19.66
C VAL A 66 21.91 15.86 18.69
N LEU A 67 21.63 14.56 18.79
CA LEU A 67 20.60 13.90 17.98
C LEU A 67 19.20 14.47 18.25
N VAL A 68 18.86 14.78 19.51
CA VAL A 68 17.59 15.44 19.82
C VAL A 68 17.57 16.89 19.32
N MET A 69 18.69 17.63 19.37
CA MET A 69 18.76 18.98 18.81
C MET A 69 18.82 19.01 17.27
N GLU A 70 19.31 17.97 16.60
CA GLU A 70 19.17 17.79 15.15
C GLU A 70 17.74 17.37 14.77
N PHE A 71 17.03 16.66 15.65
CA PHE A 71 15.63 16.27 15.43
C PHE A 71 14.60 17.34 15.86
N THR A 72 15.02 18.38 16.61
CA THR A 72 14.13 19.47 17.09
C THR A 72 14.62 20.87 16.70
N GLY A 73 15.74 20.97 15.98
CA GLY A 73 16.37 22.21 15.55
C GLY A 73 15.91 22.68 14.18
N SER A 74 14.74 23.32 14.15
CA SER A 74 14.38 24.46 13.28
C SER A 74 15.00 24.51 11.88
N GLY A 75 14.21 24.10 10.89
CA GLY A 75 14.51 24.27 9.47
C GLY A 75 13.92 23.22 8.54
N GLY A 76 13.18 22.24 9.07
CA GLY A 76 12.30 21.45 8.22
C GLY A 76 11.30 22.39 7.54
N SER A 77 11.31 22.40 6.21
CA SER A 77 10.29 23.09 5.42
C SER A 77 8.91 22.76 5.98
N GLU A 78 8.03 23.75 6.15
CA GLU A 78 6.63 23.55 6.58
C GLU A 78 5.93 22.51 5.70
N ALA A 79 6.34 22.41 4.42
CA ALA A 79 5.90 21.38 3.47
C ALA A 79 6.30 19.95 3.82
N ALA A 80 7.40 19.76 4.57
CA ALA A 80 7.86 18.42 4.97
C ALA A 80 6.98 17.80 6.07
N THR A 81 6.17 18.62 6.74
CA THR A 81 5.17 18.18 7.74
C THR A 81 3.76 18.65 7.39
N ALA A 82 3.49 18.85 6.10
CA ALA A 82 2.18 19.24 5.62
C ALA A 82 1.22 18.05 5.51
N ALA A 83 -0.07 18.30 5.71
CA ALA A 83 -1.16 17.33 5.60
C ALA A 83 -2.34 17.95 4.83
N PRO A 84 -3.20 17.13 4.20
CA PRO A 84 -4.35 17.62 3.46
C PRO A 84 -5.43 18.18 4.38
N THR A 85 -6.18 19.16 3.89
CA THR A 85 -7.37 19.68 4.57
C THR A 85 -8.52 18.68 4.55
N ARG A 86 -8.71 17.99 3.42
CA ARG A 86 -9.70 16.92 3.24
C ARG A 86 -9.00 15.62 2.90
N TYR A 87 -9.39 14.54 3.57
CA TYR A 87 -8.88 13.21 3.30
C TYR A 87 -10.01 12.19 3.27
N GLU A 88 -10.05 11.38 2.22
CA GLU A 88 -11.07 10.36 2.02
C GLU A 88 -10.43 9.01 1.69
N VAL A 89 -11.00 7.94 2.25
CA VAL A 89 -10.54 6.57 2.02
C VAL A 89 -11.60 5.81 1.23
N TYR A 90 -11.17 5.12 0.18
CA TYR A 90 -11.96 4.29 -0.70
C TYR A 90 -11.46 2.85 -0.66
N GLU A 91 -12.38 1.90 -0.76
CA GLU A 91 -12.08 0.47 -0.89
C GLU A 91 -12.65 -0.03 -2.22
N THR A 92 -11.86 -0.76 -3.00
CA THR A 92 -12.29 -1.26 -4.32
C THR A 92 -13.10 -2.56 -4.27
N GLY A 93 -13.39 -3.06 -3.07
CA GLY A 93 -14.30 -4.19 -2.83
C GLY A 93 -13.77 -5.53 -3.38
N GLU A 94 -14.67 -6.45 -3.70
CA GLU A 94 -14.34 -7.83 -4.16
C GLU A 94 -13.48 -7.87 -5.43
N ALA A 95 -13.42 -6.76 -6.19
CA ALA A 95 -12.66 -6.69 -7.44
C ALA A 95 -11.13 -6.82 -7.24
N VAL A 96 -10.61 -6.60 -6.03
CA VAL A 96 -9.16 -6.62 -5.75
C VAL A 96 -8.70 -7.81 -4.90
N GLU A 97 -9.58 -8.80 -4.63
CA GLU A 97 -9.23 -10.00 -3.85
C GLU A 97 -8.02 -10.75 -4.43
N LEU A 98 -7.81 -10.66 -5.73
CA LEU A 98 -6.68 -11.26 -6.43
C LEU A 98 -5.32 -10.66 -6.02
N LEU A 99 -5.33 -9.48 -5.42
CA LEU A 99 -4.17 -8.75 -4.90
C LEU A 99 -4.24 -8.60 -3.37
N ASP A 100 -5.00 -9.42 -2.65
CA ASP A 100 -5.16 -9.26 -1.19
C ASP A 100 -3.87 -9.40 -0.38
N ASP A 101 -2.90 -10.16 -0.89
CA ASP A 101 -1.65 -10.46 -0.19
C ASP A 101 -0.46 -10.32 -1.14
N ARG A 102 0.65 -9.76 -0.65
CA ARG A 102 1.89 -9.62 -1.43
C ARG A 102 2.50 -10.95 -1.87
N GLU A 103 2.18 -12.05 -1.21
CA GLU A 103 2.58 -13.40 -1.61
C GLU A 103 1.82 -13.85 -2.87
N ALA A 104 0.59 -13.34 -3.08
CA ALA A 104 -0.16 -13.56 -4.32
C ALA A 104 0.41 -12.75 -5.49
N ASP A 105 1.04 -11.60 -5.22
CA ASP A 105 1.78 -10.78 -6.19
C ASP A 105 3.17 -10.37 -5.67
N PRO A 106 4.17 -11.27 -5.72
CA PRO A 106 5.48 -11.02 -5.13
C PRO A 106 6.34 -10.06 -5.96
N ARG A 107 5.89 -9.65 -7.15
CA ARG A 107 6.67 -8.82 -8.07
C ARG A 107 7.00 -7.47 -7.43
N PRO A 108 8.26 -7.02 -7.42
CA PRO A 108 8.58 -5.68 -6.92
C PRO A 108 7.95 -4.61 -7.81
N LEU A 109 7.68 -3.43 -7.25
CA LEU A 109 7.38 -2.23 -8.04
C LEU A 109 8.61 -1.86 -8.87
N ASN A 110 8.40 -1.43 -10.11
CA ASN A 110 9.45 -1.06 -11.05
C ASN A 110 9.26 0.39 -11.52
N GLU A 111 10.35 1.15 -11.64
CA GLU A 111 10.30 2.55 -12.10
C GLU A 111 9.62 2.69 -13.46
N ASN A 112 9.91 1.81 -14.41
CA ASN A 112 9.30 1.89 -15.74
C ASN A 112 7.80 1.60 -15.69
N GLU A 113 7.37 0.68 -14.82
CA GLU A 113 5.96 0.33 -14.66
C GLU A 113 5.18 1.48 -14.02
N VAL A 114 5.77 2.14 -13.02
CA VAL A 114 5.09 3.20 -12.27
C VAL A 114 5.18 4.57 -12.94
N PHE A 115 6.32 4.95 -13.50
CA PHE A 115 6.57 6.34 -13.92
C PHE A 115 6.60 6.54 -15.44
N ALA A 116 6.90 5.52 -16.25
CA ALA A 116 6.93 5.73 -17.70
C ALA A 116 5.51 5.91 -18.26
N ASP A 117 4.57 5.09 -17.79
CA ASP A 117 3.16 5.16 -18.20
C ASP A 117 2.36 6.21 -17.42
N SER A 118 2.96 6.80 -16.38
CA SER A 118 2.38 7.89 -15.58
C SER A 118 3.21 9.18 -15.65
N ALA A 119 4.00 9.38 -16.71
CA ALA A 119 4.75 10.61 -16.91
C ALA A 119 3.83 11.82 -17.15
N GLU A 120 2.66 11.57 -17.75
CA GLU A 120 1.58 12.53 -17.92
C GLU A 120 0.27 11.90 -17.41
N LEU A 121 -0.48 12.64 -16.60
CA LEU A 121 -1.75 12.21 -16.02
C LEU A 121 -2.82 13.24 -16.38
N SER A 122 -3.92 12.83 -17.01
CA SER A 122 -4.86 13.78 -17.62
C SER A 122 -6.32 13.48 -17.27
N SER A 123 -7.11 14.55 -17.11
CA SER A 123 -8.57 14.49 -17.09
C SER A 123 -9.13 15.73 -17.80
N GLY A 124 -9.86 15.53 -18.89
CA GLY A 124 -10.31 16.64 -19.75
C GLY A 124 -9.13 17.41 -20.33
N ASP A 125 -9.10 18.72 -20.09
CA ASP A 125 -8.03 19.62 -20.55
C ASP A 125 -6.88 19.77 -19.53
N LEU A 126 -7.03 19.23 -18.31
CA LEU A 126 -6.01 19.29 -17.28
C LEU A 126 -5.00 18.15 -17.46
N VAL A 127 -3.72 18.50 -17.56
CA VAL A 127 -2.61 17.54 -17.74
C VAL A 127 -1.54 17.82 -16.69
N PHE A 128 -1.34 16.85 -15.79
CA PHE A 128 -0.24 16.80 -14.84
C PHE A 128 0.99 16.19 -15.49
N ALA A 129 2.10 16.92 -15.46
CA ALA A 129 3.42 16.43 -15.86
C ALA A 129 4.22 16.01 -14.62
N LEU A 130 4.92 14.88 -14.71
CA LEU A 130 5.81 14.39 -13.66
C LEU A 130 7.08 15.26 -13.58
N GLU A 131 7.33 15.86 -12.42
CA GLU A 131 8.48 16.73 -12.16
C GLU A 131 9.51 16.10 -11.22
N SER A 132 9.06 15.23 -10.31
CA SER A 132 9.95 14.51 -9.40
C SER A 132 9.41 13.11 -9.09
N GLN A 133 10.30 12.15 -8.88
CA GLN A 133 9.93 10.77 -8.59
C GLN A 133 10.88 10.10 -7.60
N SER A 134 10.37 9.13 -6.86
CA SER A 134 11.14 8.31 -5.91
C SER A 134 10.57 6.90 -5.89
N LEU A 135 11.42 5.88 -6.04
CA LEU A 135 11.09 4.50 -5.71
C LEU A 135 12.11 3.99 -4.70
N THR A 136 11.64 3.54 -3.53
CA THR A 136 12.52 3.12 -2.44
C THR A 136 11.92 1.98 -1.64
N ASP A 137 12.79 1.15 -1.07
CA ASP A 137 12.43 0.12 -0.09
C ASP A 137 12.47 0.68 1.34
N ASN A 138 13.01 1.90 1.54
CA ASN A 138 12.96 2.61 2.82
C ASN A 138 11.66 3.41 2.95
N CYS A 139 10.56 2.70 3.16
CA CYS A 139 9.22 3.27 3.22
C CYS A 139 9.04 4.39 4.27
N ALA A 140 9.87 4.43 5.32
CA ALA A 140 9.82 5.48 6.34
C ALA A 140 10.18 6.88 5.80
N GLU A 141 10.86 6.97 4.66
CA GLU A 141 11.16 8.26 3.98
C GLU A 141 9.94 8.84 3.23
N ALA A 142 8.87 8.05 3.05
CA ALA A 142 7.68 8.45 2.32
C ALA A 142 6.62 9.12 3.18
N VAL A 143 6.74 9.06 4.51
CA VAL A 143 5.78 9.63 5.45
C VAL A 143 6.49 10.39 6.55
N TRP A 144 5.81 11.35 7.14
CA TRP A 144 6.24 12.04 8.35
C TRP A 144 5.24 11.79 9.48
N GLY A 145 5.66 12.07 10.71
CA GLY A 145 4.78 12.03 11.87
C GLY A 145 4.64 10.64 12.50
N PRO A 146 4.50 10.57 13.83
CA PRO A 146 4.58 9.31 14.58
C PRO A 146 3.45 8.34 14.22
N ARG A 147 2.25 8.84 13.92
CA ARG A 147 1.09 7.99 13.58
C ARG A 147 1.29 7.26 12.25
N ALA A 148 1.69 7.99 11.21
CA ALA A 148 1.95 7.40 9.89
C ALA A 148 3.14 6.44 9.93
N LEU A 149 4.22 6.79 10.65
CA LEU A 149 5.38 5.91 10.82
C LEU A 149 5.03 4.60 11.54
N ALA A 150 4.23 4.66 12.61
CA ALA A 150 3.80 3.47 13.33
C ALA A 150 2.87 2.58 12.48
N ALA A 151 1.95 3.19 11.73
CA ALA A 151 1.07 2.47 10.82
C ALA A 151 1.87 1.78 9.70
N LEU A 152 2.88 2.46 9.15
CA LEU A 152 3.74 1.94 8.09
C LEU A 152 4.61 0.76 8.58
N GLU A 153 5.13 0.83 9.81
CA GLU A 153 5.84 -0.29 10.44
C GLU A 153 4.91 -1.50 10.64
N SER A 154 3.70 -1.26 11.17
CA SER A 154 2.70 -2.31 11.37
C SER A 154 2.21 -2.93 10.06
N ALA A 155 2.16 -2.14 8.99
CA ALA A 155 1.76 -2.57 7.66
C ALA A 155 2.87 -3.35 6.91
N GLU A 156 4.06 -3.45 7.51
CA GLU A 156 5.25 -4.12 6.96
C GLU A 156 5.54 -3.68 5.51
N CYS A 157 5.52 -2.36 5.27
CA CYS A 157 5.78 -1.79 3.96
C CYS A 157 7.11 -2.28 3.39
N SER A 158 7.05 -2.77 2.16
CA SER A 158 8.22 -3.34 1.47
C SER A 158 8.81 -2.38 0.44
N GLN A 159 7.96 -1.60 -0.23
CA GLN A 159 8.37 -0.60 -1.22
C GLN A 159 7.35 0.53 -1.27
N VAL A 160 7.81 1.71 -1.67
CA VAL A 160 6.95 2.85 -1.98
C VAL A 160 7.45 3.58 -3.21
N ALA A 161 6.54 3.82 -4.15
CA ALA A 161 6.75 4.72 -5.28
C ALA A 161 6.03 6.04 -5.00
N ARG A 162 6.66 7.17 -5.28
CA ARG A 162 6.09 8.52 -5.17
C ARG A 162 6.36 9.33 -6.42
N GLY A 163 5.36 10.04 -6.92
CA GLY A 163 5.48 11.02 -8.00
C GLY A 163 5.00 12.39 -7.54
N GLY A 164 5.73 13.44 -7.93
CA GLY A 164 5.36 14.83 -7.77
C GLY A 164 5.04 15.42 -9.14
N TYR A 165 3.86 16.02 -9.25
CA TYR A 165 3.25 16.45 -10.49
C TYR A 165 2.85 17.93 -10.47
N VAL A 166 2.85 18.57 -11.63
CA VAL A 166 2.41 19.96 -11.80
C VAL A 166 1.48 20.07 -13.02
N ALA A 167 0.37 20.82 -12.90
CA ALA A 167 -0.57 21.10 -13.98
C ALA A 167 -1.22 22.47 -13.80
N ASP A 168 -1.19 23.36 -14.80
CA ASP A 168 -1.95 24.63 -14.88
C ASP A 168 -2.46 25.22 -13.54
N GLY A 169 -1.52 25.59 -12.64
CA GLY A 169 -1.83 26.17 -11.33
C GLY A 169 -2.16 25.17 -10.21
N TYR A 170 -1.84 23.89 -10.36
CA TYR A 170 -2.03 22.82 -9.39
C TYR A 170 -0.75 22.03 -9.17
N ILE A 171 -0.56 21.62 -7.92
CA ILE A 171 0.48 20.70 -7.49
C ILE A 171 -0.19 19.38 -7.12
N GLY A 172 0.43 18.27 -7.49
CA GLY A 172 -0.03 16.92 -7.19
C GLY A 172 1.08 16.06 -6.60
N VAL A 173 0.74 15.21 -5.65
CA VAL A 173 1.59 14.14 -5.12
C VAL A 173 0.81 12.85 -5.19
N ALA A 174 1.41 11.81 -5.73
CA ALA A 174 0.84 10.47 -5.79
C ALA A 174 1.82 9.46 -5.20
N ALA A 175 1.31 8.46 -4.50
CA ALA A 175 2.11 7.39 -3.91
C ALA A 175 1.44 6.03 -4.07
N ILE A 176 2.23 4.98 -4.32
CA ILE A 176 1.81 3.58 -4.24
C ILE A 176 2.68 2.92 -3.17
N PHE A 177 2.06 2.44 -2.10
CA PHE A 177 2.71 1.60 -1.10
C PHE A 177 2.46 0.12 -1.41
N LYS A 178 3.52 -0.68 -1.37
CA LYS A 178 3.44 -2.14 -1.41
C LYS A 178 3.55 -2.70 0.01
N LEU A 179 2.44 -3.18 0.54
CA LEU A 179 2.27 -3.57 1.94
C LEU A 179 2.15 -5.09 2.07
N ARG A 180 1.91 -5.60 3.29
CA ARG A 180 1.75 -7.03 3.53
C ARG A 180 0.49 -7.58 2.86
N ASP A 181 -0.65 -6.98 3.17
CA ASP A 181 -1.98 -7.45 2.82
C ASP A 181 -2.99 -6.28 2.80
N THR A 182 -4.25 -6.56 2.49
CA THR A 182 -5.36 -5.58 2.49
C THR A 182 -5.55 -4.90 3.85
N GLU A 183 -5.44 -5.63 4.96
CA GLU A 183 -5.56 -5.09 6.32
C GLU A 183 -4.42 -4.09 6.62
N ALA A 184 -3.21 -4.38 6.14
CA ALA A 184 -2.07 -3.48 6.21
C ALA A 184 -2.30 -2.18 5.40
N SER A 185 -2.91 -2.28 4.22
CA SER A 185 -3.33 -1.10 3.43
C SER A 185 -4.34 -0.24 4.17
N GLN A 186 -5.36 -0.85 4.77
CA GLN A 186 -6.35 -0.15 5.60
C GLN A 186 -5.67 0.51 6.81
N THR A 187 -4.79 -0.21 7.50
CA THR A 187 -4.04 0.30 8.66
C THR A 187 -3.23 1.55 8.29
N LEU A 188 -2.53 1.54 7.15
CA LEU A 188 -1.79 2.72 6.71
C LEU A 188 -2.73 3.85 6.27
N ALA A 189 -3.82 3.55 5.58
CA ALA A 189 -4.81 4.56 5.20
C ALA A 189 -5.39 5.29 6.42
N GLU A 190 -5.71 4.56 7.50
CA GLU A 190 -6.14 5.13 8.78
C GLU A 190 -5.01 5.89 9.51
N GLY A 191 -3.77 5.41 9.37
CA GLY A 191 -2.57 6.05 9.91
C GLY A 191 -2.28 7.41 9.30
N LEU A 192 -2.64 7.60 8.03
CA LEU A 192 -2.50 8.85 7.28
C LEU A 192 -3.66 9.83 7.48
N ALA A 193 -4.73 9.44 8.18
CA ALA A 193 -5.84 10.35 8.42
C ALA A 193 -5.37 11.59 9.20
N PRO A 194 -5.63 12.82 8.69
CA PRO A 194 -5.24 14.04 9.37
C PRO A 194 -5.83 14.10 10.78
N VAL A 195 -5.02 14.56 11.73
CA VAL A 195 -5.47 14.82 13.10
C VAL A 195 -5.91 16.28 13.17
N GLU A 196 -7.12 16.53 13.67
CA GLU A 196 -7.62 17.89 13.87
C GLU A 196 -7.19 18.47 15.23
N GLY A 197 -7.16 19.81 15.32
CA GLY A 197 -6.93 20.52 16.58
C GLY A 197 -5.45 20.71 16.94
N GLU A 198 -5.19 20.99 18.22
CA GLU A 198 -3.86 21.41 18.70
C GLU A 198 -2.76 20.33 18.56
N GLU A 199 -3.16 19.07 18.36
CA GLU A 199 -2.27 17.91 18.24
C GLU A 199 -1.89 17.57 16.79
N ALA A 200 -2.46 18.30 15.80
CA ALA A 200 -2.29 18.05 14.37
C ALA A 200 -0.81 17.93 13.94
N GLY A 201 0.06 18.78 14.50
CA GLY A 201 1.49 18.81 14.15
C GLY A 201 2.37 17.81 14.90
N SER A 202 2.00 17.41 16.12
CA SER A 202 2.84 16.52 16.96
C SER A 202 2.44 15.06 16.93
N GLU A 203 1.16 14.78 16.66
CA GLU A 203 0.60 13.42 16.67
C GLU A 203 0.09 12.97 15.29
N GLY A 204 -0.02 13.90 14.34
CA GLY A 204 -0.40 13.61 12.97
C GLY A 204 0.68 12.89 12.17
N GLY A 205 0.49 12.89 10.85
CA GLY A 205 1.45 12.36 9.89
C GLY A 205 0.81 12.17 8.53
N PHE A 206 1.56 12.49 7.48
CA PHE A 206 1.09 12.33 6.11
C PHE A 206 2.25 12.02 5.17
N LEU A 207 1.99 12.02 3.86
CA LEU A 207 2.99 11.84 2.81
C LEU A 207 4.05 12.94 2.83
N VAL A 208 5.29 12.54 2.56
CA VAL A 208 6.38 13.45 2.19
C VAL A 208 6.48 13.46 0.66
N PRO A 209 6.36 14.62 -0.01
CA PRO A 209 6.54 14.71 -1.45
C PRO A 209 7.96 14.26 -1.88
N PRO A 210 8.14 13.73 -3.11
CA PRO A 210 9.46 13.30 -3.57
C PRO A 210 10.47 14.45 -3.78
N SER A 211 10.01 15.70 -3.79
CA SER A 211 10.84 16.91 -3.76
C SER A 211 10.31 17.89 -2.71
N THR A 212 11.21 18.65 -2.08
CA THR A 212 10.87 19.76 -1.17
C THR A 212 11.19 21.12 -1.79
N GLU A 213 11.55 21.14 -3.07
CA GLU A 213 11.78 22.35 -3.84
C GLU A 213 10.45 22.85 -4.45
N ALA A 214 10.42 24.12 -4.85
CA ALA A 214 9.26 24.68 -5.53
C ALA A 214 8.86 23.87 -6.80
N PRO A 215 7.56 23.70 -7.06
CA PRO A 215 6.43 24.25 -6.31
C PRO A 215 5.96 23.39 -5.12
N PHE A 216 6.60 22.25 -4.84
CA PHE A 216 6.17 21.31 -3.79
C PHE A 216 6.33 21.85 -2.36
N ASP A 217 7.12 22.90 -2.16
CA ASP A 217 7.24 23.62 -0.89
C ASP A 217 5.98 24.43 -0.51
N ALA A 218 5.02 24.60 -1.43
CA ALA A 218 3.74 25.24 -1.17
C ALA A 218 2.65 24.28 -0.64
N LEU A 219 2.88 22.96 -0.67
CA LEU A 219 1.90 21.98 -0.20
C LEU A 219 1.59 22.18 1.30
N GLY A 220 0.31 22.19 1.63
CA GLY A 220 -0.19 22.42 2.99
C GLY A 220 -0.32 23.89 3.38
N ALA A 221 0.09 24.84 2.53
CA ALA A 221 -0.09 26.27 2.78
C ALA A 221 -1.55 26.73 2.56
N GLY A 222 -2.35 25.94 1.85
CA GLY A 222 -3.74 26.26 1.52
C GLY A 222 -4.70 25.08 1.61
N TYR A 223 -5.88 25.24 1.01
CA TYR A 223 -6.87 24.18 0.93
C TYR A 223 -6.37 23.09 0.00
N SER A 224 -6.21 21.89 0.52
CA SER A 224 -5.78 20.73 -0.25
C SER A 224 -6.63 19.51 0.06
N SER A 225 -6.74 18.61 -0.92
CA SER A 225 -7.56 17.41 -0.81
C SER A 225 -6.75 16.19 -1.20
N ALA A 226 -6.95 15.12 -0.47
CA ALA A 226 -6.31 13.84 -0.71
C ALA A 226 -7.32 12.69 -0.68
N THR A 227 -6.99 11.64 -1.42
CA THR A 227 -7.71 10.37 -1.41
C THR A 227 -6.74 9.23 -1.18
N ALA A 228 -7.20 8.18 -0.52
CA ALA A 228 -6.50 6.92 -0.41
C ALA A 228 -7.40 5.79 -0.93
N THR A 229 -6.88 4.95 -1.80
CA THR A 229 -7.58 3.80 -2.37
C THR A 229 -6.87 2.53 -1.93
N VAL A 230 -7.58 1.68 -1.20
CA VAL A 230 -7.14 0.33 -0.82
C VAL A 230 -7.40 -0.62 -1.99
N ASN A 231 -6.33 -1.05 -2.65
CA ASN A 231 -6.33 -1.96 -3.79
C ASN A 231 -5.61 -3.27 -3.43
N GLY A 232 -6.21 -4.03 -2.51
CA GLY A 232 -5.56 -5.19 -1.90
C GLY A 232 -4.38 -4.78 -1.02
N HIS A 233 -3.24 -5.46 -1.15
CA HIS A 233 -1.97 -5.11 -0.49
C HIS A 233 -1.28 -3.85 -1.04
N TYR A 234 -1.88 -3.18 -2.03
CA TYR A 234 -1.45 -1.86 -2.48
C TYR A 234 -2.33 -0.76 -1.89
N LEU A 235 -1.70 0.29 -1.38
CA LEU A 235 -2.37 1.54 -1.02
C LEU A 235 -1.93 2.64 -1.98
N VAL A 236 -2.88 3.21 -2.71
CA VAL A 236 -2.66 4.36 -3.59
C VAL A 236 -3.12 5.61 -2.86
N VAL A 237 -2.26 6.61 -2.72
CA VAL A 237 -2.60 7.88 -2.07
C VAL A 237 -2.34 9.02 -3.03
N LEU A 238 -3.34 9.87 -3.24
CA LEU A 238 -3.29 11.04 -4.12
C LEU A 238 -3.51 12.28 -3.25
N TRP A 239 -2.79 13.35 -3.51
CA TRP A 239 -2.93 14.63 -2.80
C TRP A 239 -2.71 15.78 -3.78
N THR A 240 -3.60 16.77 -3.76
CA THR A 240 -3.49 17.93 -4.64
C THR A 240 -3.91 19.22 -3.95
N GLN A 241 -3.35 20.32 -4.45
CA GLN A 241 -3.60 21.69 -4.02
C GLN A 241 -3.49 22.61 -5.23
N SER A 242 -4.23 23.73 -5.22
CA SER A 242 -3.93 24.87 -6.09
C SER A 242 -2.64 25.57 -5.64
N GLU A 243 -1.81 26.03 -6.59
CA GLU A 243 -0.60 26.83 -6.34
C GLU A 243 -0.93 28.19 -5.71
N ASP A 244 -2.13 28.72 -6.01
CA ASP A 244 -2.60 30.00 -5.51
C ASP A 244 -3.31 29.87 -4.14
N SER A 245 -3.52 28.64 -3.65
CA SER A 245 -4.21 28.42 -2.38
C SER A 245 -3.31 28.77 -1.20
N THR A 246 -3.74 29.74 -0.39
CA THR A 246 -2.99 30.20 0.81
C THR A 246 -3.80 30.10 2.10
N SER A 247 -4.99 29.49 2.07
CA SER A 247 -5.86 29.34 3.23
C SER A 247 -6.53 27.99 3.24
N ALA A 248 -6.33 27.22 4.32
CA ALA A 248 -7.03 25.95 4.53
C ALA A 248 -8.54 26.13 4.78
N GLU A 249 -9.00 27.35 5.13
CA GLU A 249 -10.42 27.64 5.38
C GLU A 249 -11.20 27.94 4.09
N GLU A 250 -10.51 28.28 3.00
CA GLU A 250 -11.14 28.59 1.71
C GLU A 250 -11.31 27.33 0.88
N THR A 251 -12.47 26.70 0.97
CA THR A 251 -12.74 25.44 0.25
C THR A 251 -12.71 25.64 -1.26
N GLU A 252 -11.92 24.80 -1.93
CA GLU A 252 -11.80 24.75 -3.39
C GLU A 252 -12.33 23.42 -3.95
N ASN A 253 -12.77 23.41 -5.21
CA ASN A 253 -13.13 22.16 -5.88
C ASN A 253 -11.88 21.51 -6.49
N LEU A 254 -11.42 20.44 -5.85
CA LEU A 254 -10.25 19.66 -6.27
C LEU A 254 -10.61 18.29 -6.89
N GLU A 255 -11.86 18.09 -7.31
CA GLU A 255 -12.30 16.81 -7.90
C GLU A 255 -11.62 16.52 -9.23
N THR A 256 -11.58 17.50 -10.14
CA THR A 256 -10.93 17.32 -11.46
C THR A 256 -9.44 17.00 -11.34
N PRO A 257 -8.63 17.73 -10.54
CA PRO A 257 -7.22 17.37 -10.36
C PRO A 257 -7.02 16.01 -9.68
N LEU A 258 -7.86 15.63 -8.71
CA LEU A 258 -7.81 14.28 -8.12
C LEU A 258 -8.12 13.18 -9.15
N ILE A 259 -9.11 13.39 -10.01
CA ILE A 259 -9.45 12.45 -11.11
C ILE A 259 -8.28 12.35 -12.09
N ALA A 260 -7.63 13.46 -12.45
CA ALA A 260 -6.46 13.42 -13.31
C ALA A 260 -5.32 12.61 -12.67
N LEU A 261 -4.99 12.87 -11.40
CA LEU A 261 -3.95 12.15 -10.67
C LEU A 261 -4.26 10.66 -10.48
N ASN A 262 -5.54 10.25 -10.51
CA ASN A 262 -5.92 8.85 -10.34
C ASN A 262 -5.37 7.92 -11.43
N GLY A 263 -4.94 8.46 -12.59
CA GLY A 263 -4.16 7.68 -13.57
C GLY A 263 -2.87 7.06 -13.00
N PHE A 264 -2.38 7.51 -11.85
CA PHE A 264 -1.26 6.88 -11.14
C PHE A 264 -1.58 5.46 -10.60
N ASP A 265 -2.86 5.06 -10.52
CA ASP A 265 -3.29 3.71 -10.10
C ASP A 265 -3.17 2.65 -11.22
N MET A 266 -2.92 3.08 -12.46
CA MET A 266 -2.86 2.19 -13.62
C MET A 266 -1.91 0.98 -13.47
N PRO A 267 -0.71 1.09 -12.85
CA PRO A 267 0.15 -0.07 -12.60
C PRO A 267 -0.54 -1.16 -11.78
N VAL A 268 -1.30 -0.78 -10.75
CA VAL A 268 -2.02 -1.74 -9.89
C VAL A 268 -3.17 -2.38 -10.66
N TYR A 269 -3.89 -1.60 -11.46
CA TYR A 269 -4.92 -2.11 -12.37
C TYR A 269 -4.36 -3.16 -13.34
N TYR A 270 -3.20 -2.89 -13.96
CA TYR A 270 -2.58 -3.87 -14.85
C TYR A 270 -2.21 -5.16 -14.13
N ARG A 271 -1.66 -5.07 -12.91
CA ARG A 271 -1.37 -6.26 -12.10
C ARG A 271 -2.59 -7.10 -11.79
N LEU A 272 -3.73 -6.46 -11.51
CA LEU A 272 -5.01 -7.14 -11.30
C LEU A 272 -5.44 -7.90 -12.55
N THR A 273 -5.45 -7.23 -13.71
CA THR A 273 -5.88 -7.86 -14.98
C THR A 273 -4.98 -9.03 -15.40
N GLU A 274 -3.66 -8.92 -15.17
CA GLU A 274 -2.72 -10.01 -15.43
C GLU A 274 -2.94 -11.20 -14.51
N ARG A 275 -3.33 -10.95 -13.26
CA ARG A 275 -3.62 -11.99 -12.27
C ARG A 275 -4.90 -12.74 -12.61
N GLU A 276 -5.94 -12.03 -13.02
CA GLU A 276 -7.19 -12.61 -13.53
C GLU A 276 -6.91 -13.54 -14.73
N ALA A 277 -6.22 -13.02 -15.75
CA ALA A 277 -5.85 -13.79 -16.94
C ALA A 277 -4.99 -15.03 -16.61
N PHE A 278 -4.09 -14.93 -15.62
CA PHE A 278 -3.29 -16.07 -15.16
C PHE A 278 -4.15 -17.17 -14.53
N LEU A 279 -5.13 -16.81 -13.69
CA LEU A 279 -6.00 -17.78 -13.01
C LEU A 279 -6.95 -18.47 -13.99
N GLU A 280 -7.48 -17.74 -14.97
CA GLU A 280 -8.27 -18.30 -16.07
C GLU A 280 -7.48 -19.33 -16.87
N ASN A 281 -6.24 -19.00 -17.24
CA ASN A 281 -5.39 -19.88 -18.04
C ASN A 281 -4.86 -21.11 -17.27
N THR A 282 -4.72 -21.02 -15.95
CA THR A 282 -4.27 -22.13 -15.10
C THR A 282 -5.40 -23.03 -14.59
N GLY A 283 -6.67 -22.68 -14.90
CA GLY A 283 -7.83 -23.41 -14.38
C GLY A 283 -7.98 -23.32 -12.86
N ALA A 284 -7.32 -22.34 -12.24
CA ALA A 284 -7.35 -22.07 -10.81
C ALA A 284 -8.40 -21.02 -10.44
N ALA A 285 -9.21 -20.56 -11.41
CA ALA A 285 -10.41 -19.78 -11.14
C ALA A 285 -11.31 -20.59 -10.20
N THR A 286 -11.32 -20.20 -8.93
CA THR A 286 -12.18 -20.73 -7.89
C THR A 286 -13.61 -20.73 -8.43
N GLU A 287 -14.26 -21.89 -8.41
CA GLU A 287 -15.68 -21.99 -8.75
C GLU A 287 -16.46 -21.01 -7.89
N GLY A 288 -16.85 -19.89 -8.49
CA GLY A 288 -17.84 -19.00 -7.90
C GLY A 288 -19.08 -19.83 -7.63
N THR A 289 -19.56 -19.75 -6.38
CA THR A 289 -20.74 -20.41 -5.86
C THR A 289 -21.88 -20.38 -6.88
N THR A 290 -21.97 -21.44 -7.69
CA THR A 290 -23.12 -21.64 -8.55
C THR A 290 -24.18 -22.17 -7.61
N THR A 291 -25.15 -21.31 -7.28
CA THR A 291 -26.32 -21.73 -6.53
C THR A 291 -26.96 -22.87 -7.32
N ASP A 292 -26.95 -24.08 -6.76
CA ASP A 292 -27.52 -25.29 -7.35
C ASP A 292 -28.97 -25.03 -7.78
N GLY A 293 -29.14 -24.72 -9.05
CA GLY A 293 -30.39 -24.87 -9.75
C GLY A 293 -30.70 -26.35 -9.78
N THR A 294 -31.61 -26.76 -8.90
CA THR A 294 -32.21 -28.10 -8.81
C THR A 294 -32.46 -28.66 -10.22
N THR A 295 -31.58 -29.54 -10.68
CA THR A 295 -31.80 -30.30 -11.91
C THR A 295 -32.77 -31.41 -11.56
N THR A 296 -34.01 -31.24 -11.98
CA THR A 296 -35.04 -32.28 -11.88
C THR A 296 -34.80 -33.28 -13.01
N ASP A 297 -34.55 -34.54 -12.65
CA ASP A 297 -34.36 -35.67 -13.56
C ASP A 297 -35.49 -35.77 -14.61
N GLY A 298 -35.14 -35.56 -15.87
CA GLY A 298 -36.01 -35.77 -17.03
C GLY A 298 -35.47 -36.90 -17.90
N THR A 299 -35.88 -38.12 -17.59
CA THR A 299 -35.58 -39.35 -18.34
C THR A 299 -35.96 -39.19 -19.81
N THR A 300 -34.98 -39.32 -20.72
CA THR A 300 -35.19 -39.33 -22.17
C THR A 300 -35.96 -40.59 -22.57
N THR A 301 -37.15 -40.42 -23.15
CA THR A 301 -37.88 -41.50 -23.82
C THR A 301 -38.18 -41.04 -25.24
N ASP A 302 -37.62 -41.75 -26.20
CA ASP A 302 -37.88 -41.62 -27.64
C ASP A 302 -39.36 -41.86 -27.96
N GLY A 303 -39.92 -41.09 -28.90
CA GLY A 303 -41.23 -41.42 -29.44
C GLY A 303 -41.90 -40.37 -30.35
N THR A 304 -41.66 -40.52 -31.64
CA THR A 304 -42.67 -40.52 -32.73
C THR A 304 -43.39 -39.22 -33.11
N THR A 305 -43.16 -38.86 -34.38
CA THR A 305 -43.90 -37.97 -35.28
C THR A 305 -45.43 -38.15 -35.23
N THR A 306 -46.21 -37.07 -35.22
CA THR A 306 -47.54 -37.03 -35.85
C THR A 306 -47.90 -35.59 -36.28
N ASP A 307 -48.18 -35.44 -37.57
CA ASP A 307 -48.75 -34.26 -38.22
C ASP A 307 -50.21 -34.00 -37.78
N GLY A 308 -50.68 -32.75 -37.84
CA GLY A 308 -52.12 -32.48 -37.86
C GLY A 308 -52.61 -31.06 -37.57
N THR A 309 -52.70 -30.27 -38.64
CA THR A 309 -53.89 -29.49 -39.08
C THR A 309 -54.50 -28.36 -38.22
N THR A 310 -54.60 -27.21 -38.89
CA THR A 310 -55.39 -25.99 -38.70
C THR A 310 -56.84 -26.16 -38.20
N THR A 311 -57.36 -25.18 -37.45
CA THR A 311 -58.66 -24.53 -37.73
C THR A 311 -58.87 -23.24 -36.93
N ASP A 312 -59.53 -22.30 -37.60
CA ASP A 312 -59.89 -20.93 -37.23
C ASP A 312 -60.91 -20.80 -36.09
N GLY A 313 -61.03 -19.58 -35.52
CA GLY A 313 -62.33 -19.15 -34.98
C GLY A 313 -62.35 -18.01 -33.95
N THR A 314 -62.27 -16.77 -34.44
CA THR A 314 -63.26 -15.69 -34.25
C THR A 314 -63.73 -15.21 -32.85
N GLY A 315 -63.65 -13.88 -32.67
CA GLY A 315 -64.54 -13.04 -31.83
C GLY A 315 -63.86 -12.46 -30.59
N GLY A 316 -63.90 -11.19 -30.23
CA GLY A 316 -64.54 -9.95 -30.68
C GLY A 316 -64.07 -8.84 -29.71
N VAL A 317 -63.78 -7.60 -30.15
CA VAL A 317 -64.61 -6.39 -29.90
C VAL A 317 -64.86 -6.18 -28.39
N VAL A 318 -64.28 -5.21 -27.67
CA VAL A 318 -64.55 -3.75 -27.49
C VAL A 318 -63.76 -3.36 -26.19
N ASP A 319 -63.47 -2.14 -25.76
CA ASP A 319 -63.54 -0.74 -26.18
C ASP A 319 -62.99 0.07 -24.99
N GLY A 320 -62.34 1.20 -25.27
CA GLY A 320 -62.22 2.36 -24.36
C GLY A 320 -61.29 2.23 -23.13
N THR A 321 -60.66 3.28 -22.61
CA THR A 321 -60.72 4.73 -22.86
C THR A 321 -59.54 5.35 -22.13
N ALA A 322 -58.98 6.41 -22.71
CA ALA A 322 -57.96 7.29 -22.16
C ALA A 322 -58.49 8.22 -21.05
N ASP A 323 -57.63 8.65 -20.12
CA ASP A 323 -57.54 10.05 -19.64
C ASP A 323 -56.25 10.17 -18.81
N GLN A 324 -55.27 10.99 -19.22
CA GLN A 324 -54.94 12.34 -18.70
C GLN A 324 -54.79 12.40 -17.18
N GLY A 325 -53.75 12.98 -16.59
CA GLY A 325 -52.91 14.11 -16.96
C GLY A 325 -52.64 14.89 -15.66
N GLY A 326 -51.67 15.81 -15.64
CA GLY A 326 -51.64 16.86 -14.62
C GLY A 326 -50.42 16.90 -13.71
N ILE A 327 -49.39 17.58 -14.20
CA ILE A 327 -48.62 18.66 -13.56
C ILE A 327 -49.07 19.09 -12.15
N GLY A 328 -48.09 19.17 -11.25
CA GLY A 328 -48.06 19.94 -10.01
C GLY A 328 -46.61 20.12 -9.60
#